data_AF-K8N518-F1
#
_entry.id   AF-K8N518-F1
#
_cell.length_a   1.000
_cell.length_b   1.000
_cell.length_c   1.000
_cell.angle_alpha   90.00
_cell.angle_beta   90.00
_cell.angle_gamma   90.00
#
_symmetry.space_group_name_H-M   'P 1'
#
loop_
_entity.id
_entity.type
_entity.pdbx_description
1 polymer ?
#
loop_
_entity_poly.entity_id
_entity_poly.type
_entity_poly.pdbx_seq_one_letter_code
_entity_poly.pdbx_strand_id
1 'polypeptide(L)'
;MEYRPDYSDKNFIGPRSIFASILYFILACFNYFLGLVYFIIIRQLYTNHANIISILICCFICYNLFFLIRELNFKILHWCGYHASPKYNRFGRGRFPLFNKITRSYKMHYMKRSKKHQFLFLLSYLLYLNLLPICTFIYFYFIIHFNITEFNNENKIYFCIIFILLFVLIAILELLFKRYRKWYTKHFNLDDRLEEHEFPIFFLKEKDIYYNSSIKRF
;
A
#
# COMPACT_ATOMS: atom_id res chain seq x y z
N MET A 1 27.59 -10.53 -22.83
CA MET A 1 26.95 -11.05 -21.60
C MET A 1 26.20 -9.90 -20.96
N GLU A 2 24.87 -9.99 -20.95
CA GLU A 2 23.98 -8.94 -20.49
C GLU A 2 23.97 -8.95 -18.94
N TYR A 3 24.37 -7.83 -18.34
CA TYR A 3 24.42 -7.67 -16.89
C TYR A 3 22.99 -7.75 -16.33
N ARG A 4 22.64 -8.92 -15.75
CA ARG A 4 21.48 -9.07 -14.88
C ARG A 4 21.88 -8.49 -13.52
N PRO A 5 21.35 -7.33 -13.10
CA PRO A 5 21.64 -6.81 -11.77
C PRO A 5 21.10 -7.80 -10.74
N ASP A 6 22.01 -8.37 -9.94
CA ASP A 6 21.62 -9.06 -8.72
C ASP A 6 21.29 -7.96 -7.71
N TYR A 7 20.04 -7.88 -7.25
CA TYR A 7 19.61 -6.88 -6.26
C TYR A 7 20.17 -7.15 -4.86
N SER A 8 20.91 -8.25 -4.70
CA SER A 8 21.85 -8.48 -3.59
C SER A 8 23.14 -7.67 -3.72
N ASP A 9 23.41 -7.05 -4.89
CA ASP A 9 24.59 -6.22 -5.10
C ASP A 9 24.60 -5.07 -4.10
N LYS A 10 25.66 -5.04 -3.28
CA LYS A 10 25.95 -3.97 -2.32
C LYS A 10 25.93 -2.59 -2.97
N ASN A 11 26.11 -2.51 -4.29
CA ASN A 11 26.10 -1.28 -5.08
C ASN A 11 24.70 -0.66 -5.29
N PHE A 12 23.62 -1.43 -5.14
CA PHE A 12 22.25 -0.90 -5.17
C PHE A 12 21.79 -0.37 -3.81
N ILE A 13 22.44 -0.82 -2.73
CA ILE A 13 22.11 -0.46 -1.35
C ILE A 13 23.06 0.65 -0.92
N GLY A 14 22.62 1.90 -1.05
CA GLY A 14 23.40 3.01 -0.51
C GLY A 14 23.47 2.99 1.03
N PRO A 15 24.32 3.84 1.63
CA PRO A 15 24.46 3.91 3.07
C PRO A 15 23.12 4.22 3.74
N ARG A 16 22.87 3.56 4.87
CA ARG A 16 21.68 3.79 5.69
C ARG A 16 21.68 5.23 6.22
N SER A 17 20.51 5.85 6.23
CA SER A 17 20.30 7.19 6.78
C SER A 17 19.33 7.14 7.95
N ILE A 18 19.86 7.35 9.15
CA ILE A 18 19.07 7.53 10.37
C ILE A 18 18.24 8.81 10.25
N PHE A 19 18.84 9.88 9.71
CA PHE A 19 18.16 11.16 9.49
C PHE A 19 16.87 11.02 8.66
N ALA A 20 16.94 10.31 7.51
CA ALA A 20 15.76 10.10 6.67
C ALA A 20 14.68 9.27 7.39
N SER A 21 15.10 8.32 8.25
CA SER A 21 14.18 7.53 9.05
C SER A 21 13.48 8.37 10.13
N ILE A 22 14.20 9.29 10.78
CA ILE A 22 13.65 10.25 11.74
C ILE A 22 12.69 11.22 11.04
N LEU A 23 13.08 11.75 9.87
CA LEU A 23 12.22 12.63 9.08
C LEU A 23 10.92 11.93 8.66
N TYR A 24 11.01 10.68 8.19
CA TYR A 24 9.82 9.87 7.92
C TYR A 24 8.96 9.67 9.15
N PHE A 25 9.57 9.42 10.31
CA PHE A 25 8.84 9.24 11.56
C PHE A 25 8.02 10.50 11.91
N ILE A 26 8.61 11.69 11.79
CA ILE A 26 7.90 12.96 12.00
C ILE A 26 6.73 13.12 11.02
N LEU A 27 6.96 12.86 9.73
CA LEU A 27 5.92 12.90 8.69
C LEU A 27 4.80 11.88 8.95
N ALA A 28 5.16 10.69 9.44
CA ALA A 28 4.20 9.66 9.81
C ALA A 28 3.36 10.10 11.01
N CYS A 29 3.97 10.67 12.06
CA CYS A 29 3.25 11.24 13.20
C CYS A 29 2.23 12.30 12.75
N PHE A 30 2.62 13.19 11.83
CA PHE A 30 1.71 14.18 11.26
C PHE A 30 0.55 13.53 10.48
N ASN A 31 0.83 12.49 9.68
CA ASN A 31 -0.22 11.76 8.97
C ASN A 31 -1.20 11.07 9.92
N TYR A 32 -0.73 10.49 11.03
CA TYR A 32 -1.57 9.92 12.07
C TYR A 32 -2.39 10.99 12.81
N PHE A 33 -1.80 12.16 13.07
CA PHE A 33 -2.52 13.31 13.63
C PHE A 33 -3.66 13.75 12.71
N LEU A 34 -3.41 13.85 11.40
CA LEU A 34 -4.47 14.10 10.41
C LEU A 34 -5.55 13.01 10.43
N GLY A 35 -5.17 11.75 10.60
CA GLY A 35 -6.12 10.64 10.80
C GLY A 35 -7.04 10.85 12.01
N LEU A 36 -6.53 11.38 13.12
CA LEU A 36 -7.35 11.75 14.28
C LEU A 36 -8.32 12.90 13.97
N VAL A 37 -7.86 13.91 13.23
CA VAL A 37 -8.72 15.02 12.77
C VAL A 37 -9.86 14.49 11.89
N TYR A 38 -9.55 13.57 10.95
CA TYR A 38 -10.58 12.92 10.14
C TYR A 38 -11.61 12.16 10.98
N PHE A 39 -11.15 11.43 11.99
CA PHE A 39 -12.05 10.74 12.92
C PHE A 39 -12.98 11.71 13.66
N ILE A 40 -12.47 12.87 14.11
CA ILE A 40 -13.29 13.91 14.77
C ILE A 40 -14.34 14.47 13.81
N ILE A 41 -13.97 14.75 12.55
CA ILE A 41 -14.91 15.23 11.53
C ILE A 41 -16.03 14.21 11.29
N ILE A 42 -15.68 12.94 11.13
CA ILE A 42 -16.65 11.85 10.93
C ILE A 42 -17.58 11.73 12.15
N ARG A 43 -17.02 11.82 13.36
CA ARG A 43 -17.82 11.79 14.61
C ARG A 43 -18.79 12.95 14.67
N GLN A 44 -18.34 14.16 14.33
CA GLN A 44 -19.19 15.35 14.34
C GLN A 44 -20.32 15.25 13.31
N LEU A 45 -20.05 14.72 12.11
CA LEU A 45 -21.08 14.43 11.12
C LEU A 45 -22.10 13.42 11.64
N TYR A 46 -21.65 12.38 12.33
CA TYR A 46 -22.53 11.39 12.95
C TYR A 46 -23.41 12.01 14.07
N THR A 47 -22.83 12.82 14.95
CA THR A 47 -23.57 13.50 16.03
C THR A 47 -24.60 14.50 15.50
N ASN A 48 -24.30 15.18 14.39
CA ASN A 48 -25.22 16.12 13.74
C ASN A 48 -26.34 15.44 12.94
N HIS A 49 -26.54 14.11 13.09
CA HIS A 49 -27.52 13.32 12.35
C HIS A 49 -27.42 13.49 10.82
N ALA A 50 -26.20 13.68 10.30
CA ALA A 50 -25.99 13.73 8.87
C ALA A 50 -26.40 12.40 8.20
N ASN A 51 -26.86 12.48 6.95
CA ASN A 51 -27.21 11.29 6.17
C ASN A 51 -26.07 10.27 6.16
N ILE A 52 -26.40 9.00 6.37
CA ILE A 52 -25.43 7.88 6.38
C ILE A 52 -24.55 7.89 5.13
N ILE A 53 -25.14 8.21 3.97
CA ILE A 53 -24.42 8.34 2.69
C ILE A 53 -23.32 9.41 2.76
N SER A 54 -23.59 10.56 3.39
CA SER A 54 -22.61 11.64 3.55
C SER A 54 -21.45 11.22 4.45
N ILE A 55 -21.76 10.53 5.55
CA ILE A 55 -20.75 9.96 6.46
C ILE A 55 -19.87 8.96 5.71
N LEU A 56 -20.47 8.10 4.89
CA LEU A 56 -19.75 7.07 4.12
C LEU A 56 -18.82 7.69 3.06
N ILE A 57 -19.30 8.73 2.36
CA ILE A 57 -18.49 9.51 1.42
C ILE A 57 -17.32 10.18 2.15
N CYS A 58 -17.56 10.77 3.31
CA CYS A 58 -16.51 11.40 4.11
C CYS A 58 -15.46 10.37 4.57
N CYS A 59 -15.89 9.23 5.12
CA CYS A 59 -15.01 8.12 5.48
C CYS A 59 -14.16 7.67 4.29
N PHE A 60 -14.77 7.50 3.11
CA PHE A 60 -14.07 7.12 1.90
C PHE A 60 -12.99 8.13 1.51
N ILE A 61 -13.33 9.43 1.50
CA ILE A 61 -12.38 10.51 1.17
C ILE A 61 -11.24 10.55 2.18
N CYS A 62 -11.54 10.60 3.49
CA CYS A 62 -10.54 10.68 4.55
C CYS A 62 -9.58 9.47 4.55
N TYR A 63 -10.13 8.26 4.35
CA TYR A 63 -9.32 7.05 4.30
C TYR A 63 -8.36 7.07 3.09
N ASN A 64 -8.84 7.42 1.90
CA ASN A 64 -7.96 7.54 0.73
C ASN A 64 -6.90 8.63 0.90
N LEU A 65 -7.26 9.80 1.46
CA LEU A 65 -6.32 10.88 1.74
C LEU A 65 -5.20 10.42 2.68
N PHE A 66 -5.52 9.69 3.74
CA PHE A 66 -4.52 9.15 4.67
C PHE A 66 -3.47 8.27 3.97
N PHE A 67 -3.91 7.36 3.09
CA PHE A 67 -3.00 6.49 2.35
C PHE A 67 -2.22 7.25 1.25
N LEU A 68 -2.84 8.23 0.60
CA LEU A 68 -2.18 9.09 -0.38
C LEU A 68 -1.09 9.95 0.26
N ILE A 69 -1.35 10.57 1.41
CA ILE A 69 -0.35 11.35 2.16
C ILE A 69 0.80 10.44 2.59
N ARG A 70 0.51 9.22 3.05
CA ARG A 70 1.53 8.23 3.38
C ARG A 70 2.45 7.93 2.20
N GLU A 71 1.90 7.69 1.01
CA GLU A 71 2.68 7.45 -0.21
C GLU A 71 3.47 8.69 -0.64
N LEU A 72 2.87 9.88 -0.51
CA LEU A 72 3.51 11.15 -0.79
C LEU A 72 4.72 11.39 0.12
N ASN A 73 4.65 11.01 1.40
CA ASN A 73 5.79 11.09 2.32
C ASN A 73 6.99 10.25 1.85
N PHE A 74 6.75 9.05 1.30
CA PHE A 74 7.82 8.25 0.70
C PHE A 74 8.41 8.92 -0.55
N LYS A 75 7.57 9.56 -1.38
CA LYS A 75 8.03 10.31 -2.56
C LYS A 75 8.83 11.56 -2.19
N ILE A 76 8.46 12.28 -1.14
CA ILE A 76 9.25 13.40 -0.61
C ILE A 76 10.66 12.92 -0.26
N LEU A 77 10.77 11.83 0.50
CA LEU A 77 12.07 11.27 0.88
C LEU A 77 12.88 10.79 -0.33
N HIS A 78 12.20 10.22 -1.31
CA HIS A 78 12.81 9.87 -2.60
C HIS A 78 13.38 11.09 -3.32
N TRP A 79 12.66 12.22 -3.34
CA TRP A 79 13.17 13.48 -3.88
C TRP A 79 14.33 14.06 -3.07
N CYS A 80 14.34 13.85 -1.75
CA CYS A 80 15.48 14.18 -0.89
C CYS A 80 16.69 13.24 -1.08
N GLY A 81 16.61 12.26 -2.00
CA GLY A 81 17.71 11.36 -2.32
C GLY A 81 17.75 10.08 -1.49
N TYR A 82 16.63 9.66 -0.91
CA TYR A 82 16.53 8.45 -0.07
C TYR A 82 15.44 7.50 -0.56
N HIS A 83 15.72 6.21 -0.64
CA HIS A 83 14.69 5.22 -0.94
C HIS A 83 14.45 4.31 0.27
N ALA A 84 13.21 3.84 0.42
CA ALA A 84 12.88 2.89 1.47
C ALA A 84 13.59 1.56 1.18
N SER A 85 14.18 0.98 2.21
CA SER A 85 14.77 -0.36 2.15
C SER A 85 13.64 -1.40 2.12
N PRO A 86 13.78 -2.48 1.34
CA PRO A 86 12.85 -3.62 1.42
C PRO A 86 12.93 -4.32 2.78
N LYS A 87 14.00 -4.10 3.56
CA LYS A 87 14.17 -4.65 4.91
C LYS A 87 13.69 -3.62 5.93
N TYR A 88 12.59 -3.91 6.62
CA TYR A 88 12.14 -3.16 7.78
C TYR A 88 13.08 -3.38 8.98
N ASN A 89 13.32 -2.34 9.78
CA ASN A 89 13.91 -2.55 11.10
C ASN A 89 12.83 -3.11 12.01
N ARG A 90 13.09 -4.22 12.71
CA ARG A 90 12.25 -4.67 13.82
C ARG A 90 12.61 -3.80 15.03
N PHE A 91 11.86 -2.73 15.24
CA PHE A 91 11.88 -2.02 16.53
C PHE A 91 10.66 -2.50 17.32
N GLY A 92 10.86 -3.45 18.23
CA GLY A 92 9.76 -4.16 18.92
C GLY A 92 8.89 -5.01 17.97
N ARG A 93 7.57 -4.98 18.15
CA ARG A 93 6.57 -5.61 17.25
C ARG A 93 6.23 -4.75 16.01
N GLY A 94 6.81 -3.55 15.87
CA GLY A 94 6.54 -2.63 14.75
C GLY A 94 7.53 -2.78 13.59
N ARG A 95 7.05 -2.59 12.36
CA ARG A 95 7.86 -2.53 11.13
C ARG A 95 8.10 -1.07 10.76
N PHE A 96 9.26 -0.50 11.12
CA PHE A 96 9.63 0.85 10.68
C PHE A 96 10.47 0.79 9.40
N PRO A 97 10.11 1.53 8.34
CA PRO A 97 10.88 1.54 7.11
C PRO A 97 12.24 2.21 7.37
N LEU A 98 13.30 1.50 6.99
CA LEU A 98 14.64 2.07 6.96
C LEU A 98 14.86 2.76 5.63
N PHE A 99 15.65 3.83 5.62
CA PHE A 99 15.98 4.55 4.40
C PHE A 99 17.46 4.42 4.05
N ASN A 100 17.72 4.22 2.77
CA ASN A 100 19.05 4.17 2.19
C ASN A 100 19.24 5.36 1.25
N LYS A 101 20.45 5.90 1.18
CA LYS A 101 20.78 6.95 0.21
C LYS A 101 20.72 6.37 -1.21
N ILE A 102 20.14 7.11 -2.14
CA ILE A 102 20.05 6.71 -3.55
C ILE A 102 21.46 6.70 -4.17
N THR A 103 21.87 5.54 -4.71
CA THR A 103 23.11 5.39 -5.46
C THR A 103 22.91 5.75 -6.94
N ARG A 104 24.01 5.99 -7.67
CA ARG A 104 23.96 6.30 -9.10
C ARG A 104 23.35 5.15 -9.91
N SER A 105 23.71 3.91 -9.59
CA SER A 105 23.11 2.70 -10.18
C SER A 105 21.61 2.65 -9.92
N TYR A 106 21.18 2.80 -8.66
CA TYR A 106 19.76 2.84 -8.31
C TYR A 106 19.01 3.90 -9.11
N LYS A 107 19.52 5.13 -9.17
CA LYS A 107 18.90 6.23 -9.91
C LYS A 107 18.73 5.91 -11.39
N MET A 108 19.75 5.35 -12.05
CA MET A 108 19.67 4.98 -13.47
C MET A 108 18.60 3.92 -13.72
N HIS A 109 18.54 2.89 -12.87
CA HIS A 109 17.51 1.85 -12.98
C HIS A 109 16.12 2.42 -12.71
N TYR A 110 15.94 3.21 -11.64
CA TYR A 110 14.67 3.82 -11.28
C TYR A 110 14.10 4.73 -12.38
N MET A 111 14.94 5.32 -13.24
CA MET A 111 14.48 6.11 -14.39
C MET A 111 13.87 5.27 -15.52
N LYS A 112 14.23 3.98 -15.63
CA LYS A 112 13.68 3.05 -16.64
C LYS A 112 12.29 2.50 -16.27
N ARG A 113 11.75 2.84 -15.10
CA ARG A 113 10.47 2.31 -14.62
C ARG A 113 9.29 2.77 -15.47
N SER A 114 8.25 1.95 -15.57
CA SER A 114 7.01 2.34 -16.23
C SER A 114 6.10 3.13 -15.30
N LYS A 115 6.09 4.46 -15.45
CA LYS A 115 5.21 5.37 -14.67
C LYS A 115 3.72 5.02 -14.84
N LYS A 116 3.31 4.61 -16.05
CA LYS A 116 1.92 4.22 -16.36
C LYS A 116 1.47 3.03 -15.51
N HIS A 117 2.28 1.96 -15.47
CA HIS A 117 1.93 0.76 -14.71
C HIS A 117 2.03 0.98 -13.19
N GLN A 118 2.96 1.82 -12.75
CA GLN A 118 3.00 2.25 -11.35
C GLN A 118 1.72 2.97 -10.93
N PHE A 119 1.25 3.92 -11.74
CA PHE A 119 0.02 4.65 -11.46
C PHE A 119 -1.21 3.74 -11.48
N LEU A 120 -1.32 2.87 -12.49
CA LEU A 120 -2.46 1.95 -12.60
C LEU A 120 -2.50 0.98 -11.42
N PHE A 121 -1.35 0.43 -11.01
CA PHE A 121 -1.28 -0.46 -9.86
C PHE A 121 -1.57 0.28 -8.54
N LEU A 122 -1.15 1.54 -8.39
CA LEU A 122 -1.51 2.38 -7.24
C LEU A 122 -3.03 2.58 -7.15
N LEU A 123 -3.70 2.84 -8.27
CA LEU A 123 -5.15 2.99 -8.30
C LEU A 123 -5.85 1.68 -7.89
N SER A 124 -5.39 0.54 -8.40
CA SER A 124 -5.90 -0.78 -8.01
C SER A 124 -5.63 -1.10 -6.54
N TYR A 125 -4.49 -0.68 -6.00
CA TYR A 125 -4.17 -0.82 -4.58
C TYR A 125 -5.05 0.06 -3.68
N LEU A 126 -5.33 1.31 -4.07
CA LEU A 126 -6.26 2.17 -3.34
C LEU A 126 -7.68 1.59 -3.36
N LEU A 127 -8.15 1.07 -4.49
CA LEU A 127 -9.43 0.36 -4.58
C LEU A 127 -9.46 -0.85 -3.62
N TYR A 128 -8.40 -1.65 -3.61
CA TYR A 128 -8.24 -2.75 -2.66
C TYR A 128 -8.32 -2.27 -1.20
N LEU A 129 -7.58 -1.22 -0.86
CA LEU A 129 -7.57 -0.68 0.49
C LEU A 129 -8.94 -0.18 0.95
N ASN A 130 -9.77 0.32 0.03
CA ASN A 130 -11.12 0.79 0.33
C ASN A 130 -12.13 -0.32 0.65
N LEU A 131 -11.88 -1.58 0.26
CA LEU A 131 -12.72 -2.69 0.69
C LEU A 131 -12.65 -2.90 2.21
N LEU A 132 -11.50 -2.64 2.83
CA LEU A 132 -11.30 -2.78 4.27
C LEU A 132 -12.25 -1.88 5.09
N PRO A 133 -12.27 -0.54 4.92
CA PRO A 133 -13.16 0.35 5.67
C PRO A 133 -14.64 0.12 5.36
N ILE A 134 -14.98 -0.32 4.14
CA ILE A 134 -16.36 -0.72 3.80
C ILE A 134 -16.79 -1.92 4.65
N CYS A 135 -15.94 -2.94 4.77
CA CYS A 135 -16.23 -4.12 5.58
C CYS A 135 -16.38 -3.77 7.07
N THR A 136 -15.49 -2.93 7.62
CA THR A 136 -15.62 -2.47 9.01
C THR A 136 -16.84 -1.58 9.21
N PHE A 137 -17.21 -0.75 8.24
CA PHE A 137 -18.42 0.07 8.34
C PHE A 137 -19.69 -0.80 8.38
N ILE A 138 -19.79 -1.80 7.50
CA ILE A 138 -20.89 -2.78 7.51
C ILE A 138 -20.97 -3.44 8.89
N TYR A 139 -19.83 -3.86 9.45
CA TYR A 139 -19.78 -4.45 10.79
C TYR A 139 -20.33 -3.53 11.89
N PHE A 140 -19.85 -2.28 11.95
CA PHE A 140 -20.31 -1.31 12.94
C PHE A 140 -21.79 -0.98 12.77
N TYR A 141 -22.27 -0.88 11.53
CA TYR A 141 -23.69 -0.69 11.23
C TYR A 141 -24.52 -1.86 11.78
N PHE A 142 -24.11 -3.11 11.55
CA PHE A 142 -24.76 -4.28 12.13
C PHE A 142 -24.76 -4.25 13.66
N ILE A 143 -23.63 -3.91 14.29
CA ILE A 143 -23.54 -3.76 15.76
C ILE A 143 -24.54 -2.74 16.28
N ILE A 144 -24.53 -1.52 15.74
CA ILE A 144 -25.38 -0.44 16.23
C ILE A 144 -26.85 -0.79 16.06
N HIS A 145 -27.23 -1.33 14.91
CA HIS A 145 -28.64 -1.60 14.61
C HIS A 145 -29.19 -2.80 15.38
N PHE A 146 -28.38 -3.86 15.59
CA PHE A 146 -28.81 -5.04 16.35
C PHE A 146 -28.62 -4.88 17.87
N ASN A 147 -27.76 -3.97 18.35
CA ASN A 147 -27.67 -3.67 19.80
C ASN A 147 -28.93 -2.97 20.34
N ILE A 148 -29.72 -2.32 19.48
CA ILE A 148 -30.99 -1.66 19.86
C ILE A 148 -32.09 -2.71 20.08
N THR A 149 -32.00 -3.88 19.46
CA THR A 149 -32.92 -5.00 19.64
C THR A 149 -32.38 -5.95 20.71
N GLU A 150 -33.11 -6.05 21.83
CA GLU A 150 -32.80 -6.81 23.05
C GLU A 150 -31.72 -7.92 22.96
N PHE A 151 -30.73 -7.81 23.84
CA PHE A 151 -29.56 -8.67 23.96
C PHE A 151 -29.90 -10.06 24.55
N ASN A 152 -30.61 -10.91 23.81
CA ASN A 152 -30.66 -12.34 24.12
C ASN A 152 -29.32 -13.03 23.79
N ASN A 153 -28.97 -14.10 24.53
CA ASN A 153 -27.70 -14.81 24.37
C ASN A 153 -27.45 -15.33 22.93
N GLU A 154 -28.51 -15.61 22.17
CA GLU A 154 -28.42 -16.02 20.75
C GLU A 154 -27.82 -14.92 19.85
N ASN A 155 -28.12 -13.64 20.12
CA ASN A 155 -27.61 -12.51 19.35
C ASN A 155 -26.08 -12.33 19.48
N LYS A 156 -25.49 -12.72 20.62
CA LYS A 156 -24.03 -12.66 20.84
C LYS A 156 -23.26 -13.61 19.92
N ILE A 157 -23.84 -14.78 19.61
CA ILE A 157 -23.21 -15.77 18.74
C ILE A 157 -23.16 -15.22 17.31
N TYR A 158 -24.23 -14.59 16.82
CA TYR A 158 -24.25 -13.98 15.49
C TYR A 158 -23.21 -12.87 15.32
N PHE A 159 -22.99 -12.02 16.33
CA PHE A 159 -21.92 -11.01 16.28
C PHE A 159 -20.51 -11.60 16.22
N CYS A 160 -20.26 -12.67 17.00
CA CYS A 160 -18.99 -13.39 16.93
C CYS A 160 -18.80 -14.02 15.54
N ILE A 161 -19.84 -14.63 14.97
CA ILE A 161 -19.80 -15.21 13.63
C ILE A 161 -19.50 -14.13 12.58
N ILE A 162 -20.20 -13.00 12.61
CA ILE A 162 -19.97 -11.89 11.66
C ILE A 162 -18.53 -11.35 11.80
N PHE A 163 -18.03 -11.19 13.03
CA PHE A 163 -16.66 -10.75 13.28
C PHE A 163 -15.62 -11.72 12.69
N ILE A 164 -15.82 -13.03 12.90
CA ILE A 164 -14.96 -14.08 12.31
C ILE A 164 -15.05 -14.03 10.77
N LEU A 165 -16.25 -13.92 10.20
CA LEU A 165 -16.46 -13.82 8.76
C LEU A 165 -15.75 -12.61 8.15
N LEU A 166 -15.74 -11.47 8.84
CA LEU A 166 -15.00 -10.29 8.42
C LEU A 166 -13.49 -10.53 8.42
N PHE A 167 -12.96 -11.18 9.45
CA PHE A 167 -11.53 -11.49 9.51
C PHE A 167 -11.13 -12.45 8.38
N VAL A 168 -11.97 -13.46 8.11
CA VAL A 168 -11.80 -14.38 6.98
C VAL A 168 -11.87 -13.62 5.65
N LEU A 169 -12.81 -12.70 5.49
CA LEU A 169 -12.94 -11.87 4.29
C LEU A 169 -11.68 -11.02 4.05
N ILE A 170 -11.15 -10.38 5.09
CA ILE A 170 -9.89 -9.61 5.03
C ILE A 170 -8.72 -10.51 4.60
N ALA A 171 -8.62 -11.72 5.17
CA ALA A 171 -7.58 -12.67 4.80
C ALA A 171 -7.70 -13.15 3.34
N ILE A 172 -8.91 -13.41 2.86
CA ILE A 172 -9.19 -13.77 1.46
C ILE A 172 -8.82 -12.61 0.54
N LEU A 173 -9.20 -11.39 0.88
CA LEU A 173 -8.88 -10.18 0.12
C LEU A 173 -7.36 -10.01 -0.02
N GLU A 174 -6.60 -10.20 1.05
CA GLU A 174 -5.13 -10.15 1.04
C GLU A 174 -4.52 -11.25 0.13
N LEU A 175 -5.07 -12.46 0.15
CA LEU A 175 -4.67 -13.55 -0.75
C LEU A 175 -4.99 -13.22 -2.22
N LEU A 176 -6.16 -12.66 -2.48
CA LEU A 176 -6.58 -12.24 -3.82
C LEU A 176 -5.69 -11.12 -4.34
N PHE A 177 -5.32 -10.15 -3.49
CA PHE A 177 -4.44 -9.05 -3.90
C PHE A 177 -3.04 -9.57 -4.26
N LYS A 178 -2.49 -10.53 -3.50
CA LYS A 178 -1.23 -11.20 -3.85
C LYS A 178 -1.31 -11.94 -5.18
N ARG A 179 -2.43 -12.62 -5.46
CA ARG A 179 -2.68 -13.25 -6.77
C ARG A 179 -2.80 -12.21 -7.88
N TYR A 180 -3.52 -11.12 -7.63
CA TYR A 180 -3.67 -10.01 -8.56
C TYR A 180 -2.32 -9.41 -8.93
N ARG A 181 -1.42 -9.17 -7.96
CA ARG A 181 -0.05 -8.69 -8.24
C ARG A 181 0.72 -9.62 -9.19
N LYS A 182 0.66 -10.93 -8.97
CA LYS A 182 1.29 -11.93 -9.86
C LYS A 182 0.66 -11.96 -11.24
N TRP A 183 -0.66 -11.83 -11.31
CA TRP A 183 -1.38 -11.76 -12.59
C TRP A 183 -1.02 -10.47 -13.35
N TYR A 184 -0.99 -9.33 -12.66
CA TYR A 184 -0.68 -8.02 -13.23
C TYR A 184 0.72 -7.99 -13.85
N THR A 185 1.71 -8.49 -13.12
CA THR A 185 3.10 -8.58 -13.61
C THR A 185 3.22 -9.49 -14.82
N LYS A 186 2.56 -10.65 -14.82
CA LYS A 186 2.57 -11.58 -15.95
C LYS A 186 1.83 -11.02 -17.17
N HIS A 187 0.64 -10.45 -16.97
CA HIS A 187 -0.22 -9.96 -18.03
C HIS A 187 0.40 -8.79 -18.79
N PHE A 188 1.03 -7.85 -18.08
CA PHE A 188 1.71 -6.71 -18.70
C PHE A 188 3.19 -6.95 -19.01
N ASN A 189 3.68 -8.18 -18.86
CA ASN A 189 5.09 -8.57 -19.04
C ASN A 189 6.06 -7.63 -18.29
N LEU A 190 5.76 -7.40 -17.01
CA LEU A 190 6.52 -6.51 -16.14
C LEU A 190 7.53 -7.28 -15.31
N ASP A 191 8.62 -6.60 -14.98
CA ASP A 191 9.58 -6.98 -13.96
C ASP A 191 9.33 -6.15 -12.71
N ASP A 192 9.13 -6.81 -11.56
CA ASP A 192 8.80 -6.18 -10.27
C ASP A 192 9.83 -6.52 -9.17
N ARG A 193 11.04 -6.90 -9.56
CA ARG A 193 12.12 -7.31 -8.64
C ARG A 193 12.58 -6.23 -7.64
N LEU A 194 12.31 -4.95 -7.93
CA LEU A 194 12.55 -3.86 -6.99
C LEU A 194 11.28 -3.52 -6.23
N GLU A 195 11.39 -3.40 -4.91
CA GLU A 195 10.31 -2.96 -4.04
C GLU A 195 10.77 -1.77 -3.19
N GLU A 196 9.95 -0.73 -3.12
CA GLU A 196 10.04 0.33 -2.12
C GLU A 196 8.84 0.11 -1.17
N HIS A 197 9.08 -0.07 0.14
CA HIS A 197 8.02 -0.11 1.17
C HIS A 197 6.83 -1.07 0.89
N GLU A 198 7.12 -2.32 0.49
CA GLU A 198 6.14 -3.36 0.07
C GLU A 198 5.41 -3.04 -1.25
N PHE A 199 5.79 -1.97 -1.94
CA PHE A 199 5.26 -1.57 -3.24
C PHE A 199 6.23 -1.90 -4.39
N PRO A 200 5.81 -2.67 -5.41
CA PRO A 200 6.65 -3.01 -6.54
C PRO A 200 6.97 -1.82 -7.44
N ILE A 201 8.22 -1.74 -7.89
CA ILE A 201 8.66 -0.87 -8.97
C ILE A 201 8.61 -1.66 -10.26
N PHE A 202 7.65 -1.33 -11.13
CA PHE A 202 7.49 -2.02 -12.40
C PHE A 202 8.42 -1.50 -13.50
N PHE A 203 9.08 -2.42 -14.17
CA PHE A 203 9.81 -2.21 -15.43
C PHE A 203 9.13 -3.03 -16.52
N LEU A 204 9.13 -2.52 -17.75
CA LEU A 204 8.80 -3.36 -18.89
C LEU A 204 9.96 -4.34 -19.09
N LYS A 205 9.67 -5.63 -19.19
CA LYS A 205 10.69 -6.57 -19.66
C LYS A 205 11.04 -6.15 -21.08
N GLU A 206 12.31 -5.85 -21.33
CA GLU A 206 12.79 -5.66 -22.69
C GLU A 206 12.37 -6.91 -23.47
N LYS A 207 11.62 -6.72 -24.56
CA LYS A 207 11.42 -7.82 -25.52
C LYS A 207 12.82 -8.19 -25.97
N ASP A 208 13.16 -9.47 -25.98
CA ASP A 208 14.38 -9.99 -26.58
C ASP A 208 14.37 -9.69 -28.09
N ILE A 209 14.62 -8.44 -28.48
CA ILE A 209 14.66 -7.99 -29.88
C ILE A 209 15.88 -8.61 -30.60
N TYR A 210 16.84 -9.17 -29.85
CA TYR A 210 18.05 -9.80 -30.38
C TYR A 210 17.91 -11.27 -30.78
N TYR A 211 16.79 -11.94 -30.54
CA TYR A 211 16.65 -13.34 -31.00
C TYR A 211 16.18 -13.48 -32.46
N ASN A 212 15.77 -12.38 -33.11
CA ASN A 212 15.29 -12.39 -34.50
C ASN A 212 16.26 -11.78 -35.51
N SER A 213 17.38 -11.18 -35.09
CA SER A 213 18.40 -10.63 -36.01
C SER A 213 19.48 -11.63 -36.42
N SER A 214 19.56 -12.78 -35.73
CA SER A 214 20.54 -13.85 -36.02
C SER A 214 20.04 -14.93 -37.00
N ILE A 215 18.78 -14.88 -37.45
CA ILE A 215 18.19 -15.90 -38.35
C ILE A 215 18.08 -15.42 -39.83
N LYS A 216 18.44 -14.17 -40.15
CA LYS A 216 18.44 -13.64 -41.53
C LYS A 216 19.83 -13.45 -42.14
N ARG A 217 20.75 -14.38 -41.89
CA ARG A 217 21.97 -14.55 -42.71
C ARG A 217 22.20 -16.03 -42.98
N PHE A 218 21.46 -16.55 -43.95
CA PHE A 218 21.89 -17.64 -44.81
C PHE A 218 21.47 -17.27 -46.23
#